data_AF-A0ABD5TKG0-F1
#
_entry.id   AF-A0ABD5TKG0-F1
#
_cell.length_a   1.000
_cell.length_b   1.000
_cell.length_c   1.000
_cell.angle_alpha   90.00
_cell.angle_beta   90.00
_cell.angle_gamma   90.00
#
_symmetry.space_group_name_H-M   'P 1'
#
loop_
_entity.id
_entity.type
_entity.pdbx_description
1 polymer ?
#
loop_
_entity_poly.entity_id
_entity_poly.type
_entity_poly.pdbx_seq_one_letter_code
_entity_poly.pdbx_strand_id
1 'polypeptide(L)'
;MVLHSKKIGADIQDTSRSTEKEEWRKDALNWTYFLSNGSRSNPFYKSAFGLSDNQILTYGLPRNDRLGDNKQLYDSFRKERGISKNQKVILYAPTFRDDGSQIQFNYEEFSKSLVQSFIF
;
A
#
# COMPACT_ATOMS: atom_id res chain seq x y z
N MET A 1 -4.54 11.42 -13.72
CA MET A 1 -3.62 10.80 -12.72
C MET A 1 -3.62 9.29 -12.93
N VAL A 2 -2.64 8.78 -13.68
CA VAL A 2 -2.47 7.34 -13.93
C VAL A 2 -1.66 6.78 -12.75
N LEU A 3 -2.31 5.97 -11.90
CA LEU A 3 -1.60 5.21 -10.88
C LEU A 3 -0.81 4.11 -11.60
N HIS A 4 0.52 4.20 -11.61
CA HIS A 4 1.41 3.13 -12.06
C HIS A 4 1.46 2.02 -11.00
N SER A 5 0.31 1.42 -10.71
CA SER A 5 0.20 0.27 -9.81
C SER A 5 0.51 -1.01 -10.58
N LYS A 6 1.19 -1.96 -9.92
CA LYS A 6 1.46 -3.28 -10.51
C LYS A 6 0.13 -3.93 -10.90
N LYS A 7 0.08 -4.54 -12.09
CA LYS A 7 -1.02 -5.41 -12.49
C LYS A 7 -0.98 -6.68 -11.64
N ILE A 8 -2.16 -7.22 -11.32
CA ILE A 8 -2.34 -8.36 -10.41
C ILE A 8 -3.29 -9.38 -11.02
N GLY A 9 -3.26 -10.62 -10.52
CA GLY A 9 -4.15 -11.69 -10.99
C GLY A 9 -4.06 -11.90 -12.51
N ALA A 10 -5.21 -12.09 -13.14
CA ALA A 10 -5.34 -12.26 -14.58
C ALA A 10 -4.76 -11.10 -15.40
N ASP A 11 -4.70 -9.88 -14.84
CA ASP A 11 -4.22 -8.68 -15.55
C ASP A 11 -2.68 -8.62 -15.64
N ILE A 12 -1.95 -9.50 -14.96
CA ILE A 12 -0.49 -9.57 -15.09
C ILE A 12 -0.14 -9.84 -16.56
N GLN A 13 0.76 -9.04 -17.14
CA GLN A 13 1.10 -9.15 -18.56
C GLN A 13 2.00 -10.35 -18.89
N ASP A 14 2.77 -10.83 -17.92
CA ASP A 14 3.67 -11.97 -18.09
C ASP A 14 2.89 -13.25 -18.42
N THR A 15 2.98 -13.72 -19.66
CA THR A 15 2.25 -14.88 -20.18
C THR A 15 2.80 -16.20 -19.68
N SER A 16 4.03 -16.24 -19.18
CA SER A 16 4.64 -17.47 -18.63
C SER A 16 3.90 -17.98 -17.39
N ARG A 17 3.15 -17.09 -16.72
CA ARG A 17 2.41 -17.35 -15.48
C ARG A 17 0.96 -17.76 -15.69
N SER A 18 0.63 -18.32 -16.84
CA SER A 18 -0.74 -18.65 -17.21
C SER A 18 -1.40 -19.63 -16.23
N THR A 19 -0.65 -20.64 -15.78
CA THR A 19 -1.11 -21.62 -14.80
C THR A 19 -1.44 -20.96 -13.46
N GLU A 20 -0.53 -20.15 -12.89
CA GLU A 20 -0.80 -19.50 -11.60
C GLU A 20 -1.97 -18.51 -11.68
N LYS A 21 -2.12 -17.80 -12.81
CA LYS A 21 -3.27 -16.90 -13.00
C LYS A 21 -4.60 -17.66 -12.98
N GLU A 22 -4.65 -18.84 -13.57
CA GLU A 22 -5.84 -19.69 -13.54
C GLU A 22 -6.11 -20.23 -12.14
N GLU A 23 -5.07 -20.62 -11.40
CA GLU A 23 -5.19 -21.04 -9.99
C GLU A 23 -5.73 -19.90 -9.12
N TRP A 24 -5.17 -18.70 -9.20
CA TRP A 24 -5.67 -17.54 -8.44
C TRP A 24 -7.10 -17.17 -8.80
N ARG A 25 -7.48 -17.32 -10.08
CA ARG A 25 -8.85 -17.10 -10.51
C ARG A 25 -9.80 -18.14 -9.88
N LYS A 26 -9.42 -19.42 -9.89
CA LYS A 26 -10.20 -20.48 -9.22
C LYS A 26 -10.33 -20.24 -7.73
N ASP A 27 -9.26 -19.82 -7.06
CA ASP A 27 -9.29 -19.46 -5.65
C ASP A 27 -10.24 -18.29 -5.39
N ALA A 28 -10.21 -17.27 -6.25
CA ALA A 28 -11.10 -16.11 -6.13
C ALA A 28 -12.58 -16.47 -6.32
N LEU A 29 -12.91 -17.50 -7.10
CA LEU A 29 -14.29 -17.99 -7.25
C LEU A 29 -14.85 -18.55 -5.94
N ASN A 30 -13.99 -18.98 -5.00
CA ASN A 30 -14.42 -19.44 -3.68
C ASN A 30 -14.69 -18.28 -2.70
N TRP A 31 -14.40 -17.03 -3.08
CA TRP A 31 -14.65 -15.89 -2.22
C TRP A 31 -16.13 -15.48 -2.26
N THR A 32 -16.81 -15.59 -1.13
CA THR A 32 -18.18 -15.07 -0.97
C THR A 32 -18.20 -13.54 -1.09
N TYR A 33 -17.22 -12.87 -0.47
CA TYR A 33 -17.06 -11.42 -0.52
C TYR A 33 -15.59 -11.02 -0.61
N PHE A 34 -15.35 -9.87 -1.23
CA PHE A 34 -14.05 -9.23 -1.36
C PHE A 34 -14.14 -7.79 -0.83
N LEU A 35 -13.33 -7.46 0.17
CA LEU A 35 -13.26 -6.11 0.73
C LEU A 35 -12.40 -5.21 -0.17
N SER A 36 -13.00 -4.15 -0.69
CA SER A 36 -12.30 -3.14 -1.49
C SER A 36 -11.89 -1.93 -0.67
N ASN A 37 -10.74 -1.39 -1.00
CA ASN A 37 -10.23 -0.14 -0.45
C ASN A 37 -10.99 1.11 -0.97
N GLY A 38 -11.84 0.98 -1.98
CA GLY A 38 -12.66 2.08 -2.51
C GLY A 38 -13.13 1.83 -3.94
N SER A 39 -14.20 2.54 -4.34
CA SER A 39 -14.89 2.32 -5.62
C SER A 39 -13.98 2.43 -6.85
N ARG A 40 -12.96 3.29 -6.77
CA ARG A 40 -11.96 3.48 -7.84
C ARG A 40 -11.16 2.21 -8.15
N SER A 41 -10.93 1.35 -7.16
CA SER A 41 -10.17 0.12 -7.36
C SER A 41 -11.01 -1.04 -7.88
N ASN A 42 -12.34 -0.99 -7.68
CA ASN A 42 -13.24 -2.10 -7.96
C ASN A 42 -13.10 -2.66 -9.39
N PRO A 43 -13.01 -1.85 -10.46
CA PRO A 43 -12.86 -2.38 -11.81
C PRO A 43 -11.60 -3.25 -11.98
N PHE A 44 -10.50 -2.90 -11.31
CA PHE A 44 -9.26 -3.67 -11.37
C PHE A 44 -9.38 -5.01 -10.65
N TYR A 45 -10.07 -5.06 -9.49
CA TYR A 45 -10.31 -6.33 -8.79
C TYR A 45 -11.26 -7.25 -9.56
N LYS A 46 -12.30 -6.69 -10.19
CA LYS A 46 -13.19 -7.45 -11.07
C LYS A 46 -12.42 -8.08 -12.24
N SER A 47 -11.58 -7.30 -12.91
CA SER A 47 -10.75 -7.79 -14.02
C SER A 47 -9.76 -8.86 -13.56
N ALA A 48 -8.96 -8.54 -12.53
CA ALA A 48 -7.88 -9.41 -12.07
C ALA A 48 -8.34 -10.75 -11.51
N PHE A 49 -9.51 -10.81 -10.88
CA PHE A 49 -9.98 -11.98 -10.13
C PHE A 49 -11.33 -12.53 -10.63
N GLY A 50 -11.94 -11.91 -11.64
CA GLY A 50 -13.23 -12.36 -12.19
C GLY A 50 -14.43 -12.14 -11.27
N LEU A 51 -14.36 -11.15 -10.39
CA LEU A 51 -15.38 -10.88 -9.38
C LEU A 51 -16.60 -10.16 -9.97
N SER A 52 -17.79 -10.50 -9.46
CA SER A 52 -19.02 -9.76 -9.73
C SER A 52 -19.19 -8.56 -8.79
N ASP A 53 -20.06 -7.62 -9.17
CA ASP A 53 -20.40 -6.43 -8.37
C ASP A 53 -20.89 -6.78 -6.96
N ASN A 54 -21.69 -7.85 -6.85
CA ASN A 54 -22.28 -8.31 -5.60
C ASN A 54 -21.25 -8.94 -4.65
N GLN A 55 -20.11 -9.39 -5.16
CA GLN A 55 -19.02 -9.92 -4.32
C GLN A 55 -18.15 -8.80 -3.74
N ILE A 56 -18.16 -7.59 -4.30
CA ILE A 56 -17.24 -6.53 -3.85
C ILE A 56 -17.91 -5.63 -2.81
N LEU A 57 -17.39 -5.67 -1.59
CA LEU A 57 -17.80 -4.82 -0.49
C LEU A 57 -16.91 -3.58 -0.43
N THR A 58 -17.47 -2.41 -0.73
CA THR A 58 -16.72 -1.14 -0.79
C THR A 58 -16.77 -0.41 0.56
N TYR A 59 -16.33 -1.08 1.62
CA TYR A 59 -16.33 -0.52 2.98
C TYR A 59 -14.99 0.09 3.40
N GLY A 60 -13.95 -0.04 2.58
CA GLY A 60 -12.59 0.22 2.99
C GLY A 60 -11.94 -1.03 3.63
N LEU A 61 -10.67 -0.90 3.99
CA LEU A 61 -9.93 -1.99 4.63
C LEU A 61 -9.97 -1.81 6.15
N PRO A 62 -10.38 -2.82 6.95
CA PRO A 62 -10.44 -2.70 8.42
C PRO A 62 -9.13 -2.25 9.07
N ARG A 63 -7.99 -2.61 8.47
CA ARG A 63 -6.66 -2.16 8.94
C ARG A 63 -6.47 -0.64 8.91
N ASN A 64 -7.29 0.08 8.15
CA ASN A 64 -7.24 1.53 8.00
C ASN A 64 -8.09 2.23 9.06
N ASP A 65 -8.95 1.54 9.82
CA ASP A 65 -9.81 2.14 10.84
C ASP A 65 -8.97 2.87 11.91
N ARG A 66 -7.80 2.33 12.23
CA ARG A 66 -6.83 2.94 13.16
C ARG A 66 -6.11 4.19 12.61
N LEU A 67 -6.23 4.49 11.31
CA LEU A 67 -5.59 5.64 10.67
C LEU A 67 -6.41 6.93 10.79
N GLY A 68 -7.64 6.85 11.31
CA GLY A 68 -8.43 8.03 11.67
C GLY A 68 -7.76 8.86 12.77
N ASP A 69 -8.39 9.98 13.16
CA ASP A 69 -7.88 10.87 14.19
C ASP A 69 -7.89 10.19 15.57
N ASN A 70 -6.82 9.45 15.87
CA ASN A 70 -6.58 8.80 17.14
C ASN A 70 -5.40 9.48 17.84
N LYS A 71 -5.67 10.68 18.36
CA LYS A 71 -4.69 11.49 19.08
C LYS A 71 -4.01 10.73 20.22
N GLN A 72 -4.72 9.84 20.92
CA GLN A 72 -4.15 9.03 22.00
C GLN A 72 -3.10 8.05 21.48
N LEU A 73 -3.39 7.33 20.41
CA LEU A 73 -2.44 6.43 19.75
C LEU A 73 -1.21 7.17 19.21
N TYR A 74 -1.43 8.37 18.65
CA TYR A 74 -0.34 9.23 18.19
C TYR A 74 0.57 9.66 19.34
N ASP A 75 0.00 10.17 20.45
CA ASP A 75 0.76 10.63 21.61
C ASP A 75 1.50 9.48 22.31
N SER A 76 0.89 8.29 22.42
CA SER A 76 1.54 7.10 23.00
C SER A 76 2.70 6.60 22.13
N PHE A 77 2.48 6.46 20.81
CA PHE A 77 3.51 6.02 19.86
C PHE A 77 4.76 6.90 19.93
N ARG A 78 4.58 8.22 20.02
CA ARG A 78 5.67 9.19 20.10
C ARG A 78 6.38 9.12 21.44
N LYS A 79 5.64 9.04 22.54
CA LYS A 79 6.21 8.92 23.89
C LYS A 79 7.07 7.67 24.02
N GLU A 80 6.58 6.52 23.57
CA GLU A 80 7.31 5.24 23.57
C GLU A 80 8.61 5.29 22.77
N ARG A 81 8.69 6.15 21.74
CA ARG A 81 9.85 6.31 20.85
C ARG A 81 10.70 7.54 21.15
N GLY A 82 10.41 8.26 22.23
CA GLY A 82 11.14 9.48 22.62
C GLY A 82 11.00 10.64 21.63
N ILE A 83 9.96 10.67 20.79
CA ILE A 83 9.76 11.70 19.77
C ILE A 83 9.00 12.88 20.41
N SER A 84 9.68 14.03 20.56
CA SER A 84 9.09 15.25 21.16
C SER A 84 7.99 15.84 20.28
N LYS A 85 7.05 16.60 20.86
CA LYS A 85 5.87 17.14 20.14
C LYS A 85 6.22 18.00 18.91
N ASN A 86 7.36 18.69 18.92
CA ASN A 86 7.78 19.61 17.86
C ASN A 86 8.61 18.94 16.75
N GLN A 87 9.02 17.69 16.94
CA GLN A 87 9.80 16.96 15.93
C GLN A 87 8.90 16.41 14.82
N LYS A 88 9.25 16.70 13.56
CA LYS A 88 8.61 16.06 12.41
C LYS A 88 9.20 14.66 12.20
N VAL A 89 8.38 13.73 11.73
CA VAL A 89 8.76 12.33 11.46
C VAL A 89 8.57 12.06 9.98
N ILE A 90 9.58 11.44 9.35
CA ILE A 90 9.53 11.04 7.94
C ILE A 90 9.61 9.51 7.89
N LEU A 91 8.63 8.87 7.26
CA LEU A 91 8.63 7.42 7.01
C LEU A 91 9.08 7.15 5.58
N TYR A 92 10.20 6.46 5.44
CA TYR A 92 10.68 5.96 4.16
C TYR A 92 10.44 4.45 4.05
N ALA A 93 9.57 4.04 3.12
CA ALA A 93 9.13 2.64 2.96
C ALA A 93 9.24 2.17 1.50
N PRO A 94 10.46 1.97 0.98
CA PRO A 94 10.70 1.53 -0.40
C PRO A 94 10.26 0.08 -0.62
N THR A 95 9.85 -0.26 -1.85
CA THR A 95 9.51 -1.63 -2.24
C THR A 95 10.76 -2.45 -2.57
N PHE A 96 10.71 -3.77 -2.38
CA PHE A 96 11.75 -4.71 -2.81
C PHE A 96 12.06 -4.63 -4.33
N ARG A 97 13.32 -4.95 -4.70
CA ARG A 97 13.84 -4.93 -6.07
C ARG A 97 14.53 -6.25 -6.40
N ASP A 98 14.07 -6.92 -7.45
CA ASP A 98 14.51 -8.27 -7.83
C ASP A 98 15.95 -8.30 -8.38
N ASP A 99 16.41 -7.19 -8.95
CA ASP A 99 17.77 -7.01 -9.46
C ASP A 99 18.83 -6.78 -8.36
N GLY A 100 18.41 -6.82 -7.09
CA GLY A 100 19.27 -6.55 -5.94
C GLY A 100 19.81 -5.13 -5.90
N SER A 101 19.27 -4.22 -6.74
CA SER A 101 19.68 -2.83 -6.75
C SER A 101 19.47 -2.21 -5.38
N GLN A 102 20.53 -1.58 -4.88
CA GLN A 102 20.41 -0.77 -3.69
C GLN A 102 19.52 0.41 -4.00
N ILE A 103 18.61 0.70 -3.07
CA ILE A 103 17.80 1.89 -3.13
C ILE A 103 18.74 3.09 -3.10
N GLN A 104 18.79 3.85 -4.20
CA GLN A 104 19.62 5.04 -4.33
C GLN A 104 19.01 6.22 -3.56
N PHE A 105 18.91 6.08 -2.23
CA PHE A 105 18.51 7.15 -1.35
C PHE A 105 19.73 7.71 -0.63
N ASN A 106 20.16 8.91 -1.01
CA ASN A 106 21.27 9.59 -0.35
C ASN A 106 20.82 10.16 1.00
N TYR A 107 20.91 9.35 2.04
CA TYR A 107 20.51 9.74 3.39
C TYR A 107 21.31 10.94 3.92
N GLU A 108 22.61 11.02 3.61
CA GLU A 108 23.46 12.12 4.06
C GLU A 108 23.05 13.46 3.45
N GLU A 109 22.85 13.50 2.14
CA GLU A 109 22.40 14.71 1.45
C GLU A 109 20.98 15.11 1.89
N PHE A 110 20.09 14.13 2.02
CA PHE A 110 18.74 14.37 2.50
C PHE A 110 18.74 14.95 3.93
N SER A 111 19.52 14.36 4.84
CA SER A 111 19.62 14.87 6.22
C SER A 111 20.17 16.30 6.27
N LYS A 112 21.15 16.65 5.43
CA LYS A 112 21.67 18.02 5.31
C LYS A 112 20.59 19.02 4.84
N SER A 113 19.77 18.65 3.86
CA SER A 113 18.72 19.54 3.34
C SER A 113 17.58 19.76 4.35
N LEU A 114 17.30 18.77 5.20
CA LEU A 114 16.34 18.93 6.31
C LEU A 114 16.81 19.98 7.31
N VAL A 115 18.10 19.99 7.70
CA VAL A 115 18.64 21.01 8.62
C VAL A 115 18.54 22.42 8.03
N GLN A 116 18.73 22.57 6.72
CA GLN A 116 18.59 23.87 6.04
C GLN A 116 17.13 24.34 5.90
N SER A 117 16.19 23.40 5.78
CA SER A 117 14.75 23.69 5.62
C SER A 117 14.00 23.80 6.95
N PHE A 118 14.58 23.26 8.03
CA PHE A 118 14.09 23.32 9.40
C PHE A 118 15.09 24.10 10.26
N ILE A 119 15.17 25.41 10.03
CA ILE A 119 15.84 26.34 10.95
C ILE A 119 15.05 26.31 12.26
N PHE A 120 15.68 25.89 13.35
CA PHE A 120 15.16 26.08 14.71
C PHE A 120 15.31 27.54 15.12
#